data_AF-A0A3G8GNY8-F1
#
_entry.id   AF-A0A3G8GNY8-F1
#
_cell.length_a   1.000
_cell.length_b   1.000
_cell.length_c   1.000
_cell.angle_alpha   90.00
_cell.angle_beta   90.00
_cell.angle_gamma   90.00
#
_symmetry.space_group_name_H-M   'P 1'
#
loop_
_entity.id
_entity.type
_entity.pdbx_description
1 polymer ?
#
loop_
_entity_poly.entity_id
_entity_poly.type
_entity_poly.pdbx_seq_one_letter_code
_entity_poly.pdbx_strand_id
1 'polypeptide(L)'
;MPAPHWPLRTVLAVLAAPAAAIGLAIAIARWAPLDDALDRLYAGMLIGVLAQLLLLGGSLLPGTRAALPMRRAVAVTHAWAGMIVGLVLFVVCLTGVFAVLKQEVRYWEMPSERKALVPRLDLDALLHAGRARFGNAASLTIQLPDGLRRHAIVAPAGGGPAAGPSPLLLRADDASPMPAPHGGATDLLVTLHNTLHAGFPGRVVVSLFGFALAFMVVGGVANHPRQASGLLRLRIGADTRTLALDAHKLLGLWLSPLLLLIAVTGIFSGVGALATVNLAPHAFPNDPRQALQALMDNAAFPALGQPAAMHGLNALVDRHRQAHPRFQVESIAIRHWGDAQAYATLRGHGAGQLSTGVFERFHYRLRDGALLRHDSAAQRGPWTQAFIAIQPLHFAQYSGSASRWLHAAGGLAAALLAASGTWLWLRRRATPQRPLAWPRRATQGVCLGLTLSCCVLLAVTSLTPDTLPARPALQVWAFWGSWLAAAAGFAWPGHGSRRATAALRLAGLLLWLAALASLARQVGRPLAAELPALAFDLLLILAGALSWRLARFSFRHPS
;
A
#
# COMPACT_ATOMS: atom_id res chain seq x y z
N MET A 1 -25.23 12.67 24.53
CA MET A 1 -26.13 12.37 23.41
C MET A 1 -26.42 10.88 23.46
N PRO A 2 -27.70 10.47 23.49
CA PRO A 2 -28.06 9.06 23.37
C PRO A 2 -27.49 8.47 22.07
N ALA A 3 -27.36 7.13 22.00
CA ALA A 3 -27.07 6.48 20.74
C ALA A 3 -28.14 6.91 19.71
N PRO A 4 -27.75 7.25 18.48
CA PRO A 4 -28.75 7.60 17.47
C PRO A 4 -29.72 6.42 17.32
N HIS A 5 -31.00 6.67 17.57
CA HIS A 5 -32.05 5.79 17.08
C HIS A 5 -32.11 6.01 15.58
N TRP A 6 -31.44 5.14 14.83
CA TRP A 6 -31.51 5.15 13.39
C TRP A 6 -32.94 4.79 13.00
N PRO A 7 -33.63 5.61 12.20
CA PRO A 7 -34.92 5.20 11.69
C PRO A 7 -34.71 3.90 10.91
N LEU A 8 -35.61 2.93 11.08
CA LEU A 8 -35.56 1.63 10.41
C LEU A 8 -35.30 1.78 8.91
N ARG A 9 -35.85 2.85 8.29
CA ARG A 9 -35.63 3.23 6.89
C ARG A 9 -34.15 3.47 6.55
N THR A 10 -33.38 4.12 7.41
CA THR A 10 -31.94 4.36 7.16
C THR A 10 -31.13 3.08 7.29
N VAL A 11 -31.46 2.23 8.26
CA VAL A 11 -30.83 0.89 8.39
C VAL A 11 -31.13 0.05 7.16
N LEU A 12 -32.39 -0.02 6.75
CA LEU A 12 -32.80 -0.73 5.54
C LEU A 12 -32.14 -0.15 4.28
N ALA A 13 -32.00 1.17 4.16
CA ALA A 13 -31.32 1.80 3.03
C ALA A 13 -29.82 1.43 2.97
N VAL A 14 -29.12 1.41 4.11
CA VAL A 14 -27.72 0.99 4.19
C VAL A 14 -27.57 -0.49 3.84
N LEU A 15 -28.52 -1.35 4.27
CA LEU A 15 -28.51 -2.77 3.95
C LEU A 15 -28.89 -3.07 2.49
N ALA A 16 -29.77 -2.25 1.89
CA ALA A 16 -30.20 -2.40 0.50
C ALA A 16 -29.21 -1.79 -0.50
N ALA A 17 -28.40 -0.81 -0.10
CA ALA A 17 -27.46 -0.12 -0.97
C ALA A 17 -26.50 -1.07 -1.72
N PRO A 18 -25.86 -2.06 -1.07
CA PRO A 18 -25.01 -3.04 -1.76
C PRO A 18 -25.74 -3.80 -2.85
N ALA A 19 -26.98 -4.25 -2.59
CA ALA A 19 -27.77 -5.00 -3.58
C ALA A 19 -28.10 -4.13 -4.80
N ALA A 20 -28.49 -2.86 -4.58
CA ALA A 20 -28.74 -1.92 -5.67
C ALA A 20 -27.47 -1.62 -6.49
N ALA A 21 -26.34 -1.37 -5.83
CA ALA A 21 -25.05 -1.12 -6.47
C ALA A 21 -24.55 -2.33 -7.28
N ILE A 22 -24.70 -3.55 -6.74
CA ILE A 22 -24.37 -4.81 -7.43
C ILE A 22 -25.30 -5.01 -8.63
N GLY A 23 -26.60 -4.79 -8.48
CA GLY A 23 -27.56 -4.90 -9.59
C GLY A 23 -27.23 -3.94 -10.73
N LEU A 24 -26.86 -2.70 -10.42
CA LEU A 24 -26.38 -1.73 -11.40
C LEU A 24 -25.08 -2.19 -12.09
N ALA A 25 -24.12 -2.69 -11.32
CA ALA A 25 -22.85 -3.19 -11.86
C ALA A 25 -23.07 -4.35 -12.84
N ILE A 26 -23.97 -5.28 -12.51
CA ILE A 26 -24.35 -6.41 -13.38
C ILE A 26 -25.03 -5.92 -14.65
N ALA A 27 -25.98 -4.98 -14.53
CA ALA A 27 -26.69 -4.43 -15.69
C ALA A 27 -25.72 -3.75 -16.67
N ILE A 28 -24.76 -2.98 -16.18
CA ILE A 28 -23.74 -2.32 -17.00
C ILE A 28 -22.80 -3.35 -17.64
N ALA A 29 -22.29 -4.31 -16.86
CA ALA A 29 -21.39 -5.34 -17.39
C ALA A 29 -22.04 -6.16 -18.52
N ARG A 30 -23.37 -6.37 -18.44
CA ARG A 30 -24.13 -7.17 -19.40
C ARG A 30 -24.62 -6.40 -20.63
N TRP A 31 -25.06 -5.14 -20.44
CA TRP A 31 -25.87 -4.43 -21.44
C TRP A 31 -25.41 -3.02 -21.78
N ALA A 32 -24.31 -2.52 -21.19
CA ALA A 32 -23.81 -1.21 -21.57
C ALA A 32 -23.45 -1.16 -23.07
N PRO A 33 -23.75 -0.07 -23.79
CA PRO A 33 -23.43 0.05 -25.21
C PRO A 33 -21.95 0.43 -25.40
N LEU A 34 -21.04 -0.42 -24.93
CA LEU A 34 -19.60 -0.32 -25.17
C LEU A 34 -19.16 -1.53 -26.00
N ASP A 35 -18.32 -1.29 -27.00
CA ASP A 35 -17.91 -2.32 -27.97
C ASP A 35 -17.06 -3.43 -27.32
N ASP A 36 -16.19 -3.06 -26.37
CA ASP A 36 -15.31 -3.99 -25.66
C ASP A 36 -15.96 -4.57 -24.38
N ALA A 37 -16.03 -5.90 -24.31
CA ALA A 37 -16.58 -6.62 -23.15
C ALA A 37 -15.77 -6.37 -21.87
N LEU A 38 -14.45 -6.23 -22.00
CA LEU A 38 -13.59 -5.92 -20.86
C LEU A 38 -13.89 -4.53 -20.31
N ASP A 39 -14.11 -3.56 -21.19
CA ASP A 39 -14.48 -2.20 -20.82
C ASP A 39 -15.86 -2.12 -20.15
N ARG A 40 -16.85 -2.89 -20.62
CA ARG A 40 -18.16 -3.04 -19.93
C ARG A 40 -18.02 -3.59 -18.52
N LEU A 41 -17.18 -4.62 -18.33
CA LEU A 41 -16.94 -5.23 -17.03
C LEU A 41 -16.41 -4.19 -16.03
N TYR A 42 -15.38 -3.44 -16.44
CA TYR A 42 -14.76 -2.44 -15.57
C TYR A 42 -15.63 -1.20 -15.39
N ALA A 43 -16.44 -0.82 -16.39
CA ALA A 43 -17.45 0.22 -16.24
C ALA A 43 -18.46 -0.16 -15.14
N GLY A 44 -18.99 -1.39 -15.19
CA GLY A 44 -19.94 -1.87 -14.19
C GLY A 44 -19.36 -1.87 -12.78
N MET A 45 -18.11 -2.31 -12.64
CA MET A 45 -17.43 -2.31 -11.34
C MET A 45 -17.19 -0.89 -10.79
N LEU A 46 -16.64 0.02 -11.60
CA LEU A 46 -16.34 1.40 -11.18
C LEU A 46 -17.62 2.18 -10.85
N ILE A 47 -18.64 2.08 -11.70
CA ILE A 47 -19.94 2.73 -11.48
C ILE A 47 -20.65 2.11 -10.27
N GLY A 48 -20.56 0.80 -10.07
CA GLY A 48 -21.09 0.12 -8.88
C GLY A 48 -20.48 0.64 -7.58
N VAL A 49 -19.14 0.80 -7.53
CA VAL A 49 -18.45 1.38 -6.36
C VAL A 49 -18.88 2.83 -6.14
N LEU A 50 -18.96 3.64 -7.19
CA LEU A 50 -19.42 5.03 -7.10
C LEU A 50 -20.87 5.10 -6.60
N ALA A 51 -21.76 4.26 -7.14
CA ALA A 51 -23.15 4.16 -6.71
C ALA A 51 -23.24 3.77 -5.23
N GLN A 52 -22.45 2.79 -4.78
CA GLN A 52 -22.39 2.42 -3.37
C GLN A 52 -21.94 3.59 -2.47
N LEU A 53 -20.92 4.34 -2.88
CA LEU A 53 -20.47 5.53 -2.14
C LEU A 53 -21.54 6.62 -2.11
N LEU A 54 -22.24 6.85 -3.22
CA LEU A 54 -23.33 7.82 -3.31
C LEU A 54 -24.54 7.40 -2.47
N LEU A 55 -24.90 6.12 -2.44
CA LEU A 55 -25.99 5.60 -1.62
C LEU A 55 -25.65 5.66 -0.12
N LEU A 56 -24.41 5.32 0.26
CA LEU A 56 -23.92 5.48 1.63
C LEU A 56 -23.89 6.96 2.03
N GLY A 57 -23.42 7.84 1.15
CA GLY A 57 -23.44 9.29 1.37
C GLY A 57 -24.87 9.85 1.44
N GLY A 58 -25.77 9.39 0.58
CA GLY A 58 -27.19 9.77 0.55
C GLY A 58 -27.95 9.31 1.79
N SER A 59 -27.55 8.19 2.40
CA SER A 59 -28.09 7.73 3.70
C SER A 59 -27.80 8.71 4.85
N LEU A 60 -26.80 9.59 4.69
CA LEU A 60 -26.52 10.69 5.62
C LEU A 60 -27.51 11.86 5.48
N LEU A 61 -28.26 11.93 4.38
CA LEU A 61 -29.26 12.95 4.10
C LEU A 61 -30.64 12.45 4.59
N PRO A 62 -31.22 12.99 5.68
CA PRO A 62 -32.51 12.51 6.16
C PRO A 62 -33.60 12.79 5.13
N GLY A 63 -34.29 11.74 4.69
CA GLY A 63 -35.61 11.86 4.09
C GLY A 63 -36.67 12.06 5.17
N THR A 64 -37.39 13.19 5.09
CA THR A 64 -38.64 13.57 5.79
C THR A 64 -38.55 14.34 7.12
N ARG A 65 -39.62 15.12 7.31
CA ARG A 65 -39.76 16.39 8.04
C ARG A 65 -39.62 16.22 9.56
N ALA A 66 -38.91 17.18 10.17
CA ALA A 66 -38.75 17.43 11.61
C ALA A 66 -38.00 16.37 12.45
N ALA A 67 -36.72 16.67 12.77
CA ALA A 67 -36.07 16.56 14.10
C ALA A 67 -34.57 16.23 13.96
N LEU A 68 -33.75 17.28 13.86
CA LEU A 68 -32.27 17.40 13.88
C LEU A 68 -31.77 18.07 12.59
N PRO A 69 -31.08 19.22 12.68
CA PRO A 69 -30.47 19.84 11.50
C PRO A 69 -29.46 18.87 10.88
N MET A 70 -29.47 18.74 9.55
CA MET A 70 -28.61 17.84 8.74
C MET A 70 -27.18 17.72 9.29
N ARG A 71 -26.55 18.86 9.57
CA ARG A 71 -25.18 18.94 10.10
C ARG A 71 -25.00 18.19 11.43
N ARG A 72 -26.01 18.20 12.31
CA ARG A 72 -25.99 17.47 13.58
C ARG A 72 -26.12 15.96 13.36
N ALA A 73 -26.93 15.52 12.39
CA ALA A 73 -27.02 14.11 12.01
C ALA A 73 -25.66 13.59 11.50
N VAL A 74 -25.07 14.27 10.51
CA VAL A 74 -23.73 13.96 9.97
C VAL A 74 -22.67 13.94 11.08
N ALA A 75 -22.66 14.93 11.97
CA ALA A 75 -21.71 14.99 13.08
C ALA A 75 -21.83 13.81 14.05
N VAL A 76 -23.06 13.39 14.37
CA VAL A 76 -23.32 12.25 15.25
C VAL A 76 -22.90 10.96 14.57
N THR A 77 -23.29 10.77 13.30
CA THR A 77 -22.93 9.60 12.50
C THR A 77 -21.42 9.46 12.35
N HIS A 78 -20.74 10.52 11.93
CA HIS A 78 -19.28 10.53 11.79
C HIS A 78 -18.60 10.17 13.12
N ALA A 79 -19.06 10.73 14.24
CA ALA A 79 -18.49 10.42 15.54
C ALA A 79 -18.68 8.93 15.93
N TRP A 80 -19.86 8.35 15.73
CA TRP A 80 -20.11 6.94 16.07
C TRP A 80 -19.47 5.96 15.09
N ALA A 81 -19.58 6.21 13.79
CA ALA A 81 -18.92 5.41 12.77
C ALA A 81 -17.40 5.40 12.99
N GLY A 82 -16.80 6.58 13.21
CA GLY A 82 -15.37 6.70 13.49
C GLY A 82 -14.91 5.93 14.72
N MET A 83 -15.76 5.82 15.75
CA MET A 83 -15.48 5.00 16.92
C MET A 83 -15.49 3.49 16.60
N ILE A 84 -16.43 3.04 15.76
CA ILE A 84 -16.60 1.63 15.39
C ILE A 84 -15.44 1.16 14.51
N VAL A 85 -15.10 1.94 13.48
CA VAL A 85 -14.09 1.54 12.48
C VAL A 85 -12.68 2.05 12.81
N GLY A 86 -12.55 3.00 13.73
CA GLY A 86 -11.31 3.74 13.97
C GLY A 86 -10.12 2.89 14.38
N LEU A 87 -10.32 1.82 15.18
CA LEU A 87 -9.21 0.96 15.58
C LEU A 87 -8.65 0.15 14.40
N VAL A 88 -9.52 -0.37 13.54
CA VAL A 88 -9.07 -1.13 12.36
C VAL A 88 -8.46 -0.18 11.32
N LEU A 89 -9.08 0.99 11.10
CA LEU A 89 -8.49 2.03 10.24
C LEU A 89 -7.11 2.48 10.75
N PHE A 90 -6.91 2.58 12.07
CA PHE A 90 -5.59 2.86 12.62
C PHE A 90 -4.57 1.78 12.21
N VAL A 91 -4.91 0.50 12.41
CA VAL A 91 -4.03 -0.62 12.04
C VAL A 91 -3.69 -0.58 10.55
N VAL A 92 -4.71 -0.52 9.69
CA VAL A 92 -4.55 -0.54 8.23
C VAL A 92 -3.79 0.69 7.73
N CYS A 93 -4.12 1.90 8.19
CA CYS A 93 -3.45 3.10 7.71
C CYS A 93 -2.01 3.21 8.22
N LEU A 94 -1.73 2.81 9.46
CA LEU A 94 -0.36 2.83 10.00
C LEU A 94 0.53 1.82 9.27
N THR A 95 0.08 0.58 9.06
CA THR A 95 0.86 -0.41 8.30
C THR A 95 0.94 -0.06 6.81
N GLY A 96 -0.05 0.66 6.27
CA GLY A 96 -0.04 1.20 4.91
C GLY A 96 1.10 2.18 4.64
N VAL A 97 1.56 2.93 5.65
CA VAL A 97 2.75 3.79 5.55
C VAL A 97 3.98 2.98 5.12
N PHE A 98 4.19 1.82 5.77
CA PHE A 98 5.29 0.92 5.44
C PHE A 98 5.08 0.21 4.10
N ALA A 99 3.83 -0.05 3.72
CA ALA A 99 3.53 -0.68 2.44
C ALA A 99 3.85 0.24 1.24
N VAL A 100 3.54 1.53 1.35
CA VAL A 100 3.89 2.51 0.31
C VAL A 100 5.39 2.80 0.31
N LEU A 101 6.04 2.87 1.48
CA LEU A 101 7.49 3.06 1.61
C LEU A 101 8.28 1.75 1.51
N LYS A 102 7.72 0.70 0.89
CA LYS A 102 8.33 -0.64 0.90
C LYS A 102 9.77 -0.63 0.39
N GLN A 103 10.05 0.13 -0.67
CA GLN A 103 11.38 0.20 -1.25
C GLN A 103 12.37 0.94 -0.33
N GLU A 104 11.93 2.05 0.27
CA GLU A 104 12.73 2.85 1.20
C GLU A 104 13.06 2.07 2.47
N VAL A 105 12.06 1.43 3.08
CA VAL A 105 12.26 0.61 4.28
C VAL A 105 13.09 -0.62 3.96
N ARG A 106 12.91 -1.26 2.79
CA ARG A 106 13.72 -2.42 2.39
C ARG A 106 15.18 -2.08 2.20
N TYR A 107 15.46 -0.94 1.55
CA TYR A 107 16.83 -0.47 1.39
C TYR A 107 17.51 -0.24 2.75
N TRP A 108 16.77 0.34 3.70
CA TRP A 108 17.24 0.48 5.07
C TRP A 108 17.34 -0.87 5.82
N GLU A 109 16.43 -1.82 5.61
CA GLU A 109 16.43 -3.09 6.36
C GLU A 109 17.48 -4.10 5.85
N MET A 110 18.01 -3.93 4.64
CA MET A 110 18.97 -4.86 4.01
C MET A 110 20.34 -4.21 3.73
N PRO A 111 21.22 -4.05 4.75
CA PRO A 111 22.56 -3.49 4.56
C PRO A 111 23.42 -4.20 3.50
N SER A 112 23.26 -5.51 3.30
CA SER A 112 24.03 -6.27 2.29
C SER A 112 23.68 -5.91 0.85
N GLU A 113 22.48 -5.36 0.63
CA GLU A 113 21.98 -4.95 -0.68
C GLU A 113 22.32 -3.49 -1.04
N ARG A 114 22.79 -2.70 -0.07
CA ARG A 114 23.15 -1.29 -0.27
C ARG A 114 24.43 -1.20 -1.10
N LYS A 115 24.28 -0.75 -2.35
CA LYS A 115 25.38 -0.58 -3.32
C LYS A 115 25.30 0.79 -3.98
N ALA A 116 26.43 1.23 -4.52
CA ALA A 116 26.48 2.42 -5.34
C ALA A 116 25.73 2.18 -6.67
N LEU A 117 25.25 3.25 -7.29
CA LEU A 117 24.66 3.17 -8.61
C LEU A 117 25.74 2.82 -9.64
N VAL A 118 25.46 1.86 -10.50
CA VAL A 118 26.35 1.48 -11.61
C VAL A 118 25.91 2.22 -12.88
N PRO A 119 26.83 2.84 -13.65
CA PRO A 119 26.47 3.66 -14.81
C PRO A 119 25.82 2.88 -15.96
N ARG A 120 26.26 1.63 -16.17
CA ARG A 120 25.74 0.75 -17.22
C ARG A 120 25.66 -0.67 -16.69
N LEU A 121 24.51 -1.29 -16.91
CA LEU A 121 24.25 -2.67 -16.58
C LEU A 121 24.59 -3.53 -17.81
N ASP A 122 25.35 -4.60 -17.62
CA ASP A 122 25.57 -5.59 -18.67
C ASP A 122 24.45 -6.64 -18.65
N LEU A 123 23.44 -6.43 -19.50
CA LEU A 123 22.27 -7.30 -19.61
C LEU A 123 22.63 -8.68 -20.18
N ASP A 124 23.64 -8.74 -21.05
CA ASP A 124 24.10 -10.00 -21.63
C ASP A 124 24.79 -10.85 -20.56
N ALA A 125 25.63 -10.26 -19.72
CA ALA A 125 26.24 -10.96 -18.58
C ALA A 125 25.19 -11.48 -17.58
N LEU A 126 24.16 -10.68 -17.26
CA LEU A 126 23.04 -11.12 -16.41
C LEU A 126 22.28 -12.31 -17.02
N LEU A 127 22.01 -12.25 -18.32
CA LEU A 127 21.36 -13.34 -19.03
C LEU A 127 22.23 -14.59 -19.02
N HIS A 128 23.53 -14.46 -19.29
CA HIS A 128 24.47 -15.58 -19.26
C HIS A 128 24.51 -16.24 -17.89
N ALA A 129 24.62 -15.47 -16.80
CA ALA A 129 24.57 -15.99 -15.43
C ALA A 129 23.24 -16.71 -15.13
N GLY A 130 22.11 -16.14 -15.57
CA GLY A 130 20.79 -16.77 -15.46
C GLY A 130 20.70 -18.10 -16.20
N ARG A 131 21.16 -18.15 -17.44
CA ARG A 131 21.19 -19.39 -18.26
C ARG A 131 22.11 -20.44 -17.68
N ALA A 132 23.26 -20.04 -17.12
CA ALA A 132 24.16 -20.96 -16.44
C ALA A 132 23.51 -21.60 -15.20
N ARG A 133 22.69 -20.83 -14.45
CA ARG A 133 22.01 -21.32 -13.24
C ARG A 133 20.76 -22.15 -13.53
N PHE A 134 19.96 -21.74 -14.50
CA PHE A 134 18.61 -22.28 -14.77
C PHE A 134 18.53 -23.11 -16.06
N GLY A 135 19.64 -23.29 -16.78
CA GLY A 135 19.71 -24.08 -18.01
C GLY A 135 18.86 -23.52 -19.14
N ASN A 136 18.28 -24.42 -19.94
CA ASN A 136 17.38 -24.10 -21.06
C ASN A 136 15.95 -23.80 -20.61
N ALA A 137 15.77 -23.12 -19.47
CA ALA A 137 14.45 -22.67 -19.03
C ALA A 137 13.76 -21.95 -20.20
N ALA A 138 12.56 -22.42 -20.56
CA ALA A 138 11.82 -21.91 -21.72
C ALA A 138 11.54 -20.40 -21.62
N SER A 139 11.59 -19.85 -20.40
CA SER A 139 11.55 -18.41 -20.17
C SER A 139 12.34 -18.00 -18.93
N LEU A 140 13.08 -16.89 -19.06
CA LEU A 140 13.79 -16.22 -17.98
C LEU A 140 13.28 -14.79 -17.85
N THR A 141 13.21 -14.27 -16.63
CA THR A 141 12.91 -12.87 -16.35
C THR A 141 14.09 -12.25 -15.62
N ILE A 142 14.54 -11.09 -16.10
CA ILE A 142 15.54 -10.23 -15.47
C ILE A 142 14.80 -9.00 -14.95
N GLN A 143 14.68 -8.86 -13.63
CA GLN A 143 14.25 -7.62 -13.00
C GLN A 143 15.47 -6.71 -12.86
N LEU A 144 15.37 -5.51 -13.44
CA LEU A 144 16.47 -4.55 -13.45
C LEU A 144 16.57 -3.85 -12.10
N PRO A 145 17.74 -3.31 -11.73
CA PRO A 145 17.85 -2.35 -10.65
C PRO A 145 16.84 -1.21 -10.83
N ASP A 146 16.16 -0.83 -9.75
CA ASP A 146 15.28 0.34 -9.72
C ASP A 146 15.90 1.41 -8.81
N GLY A 147 15.29 2.60 -8.73
CA GLY A 147 15.87 3.76 -8.03
C GLY A 147 16.44 3.47 -6.63
N LEU A 148 15.99 2.43 -5.91
CA LEU A 148 16.55 1.98 -4.63
C LEU A 148 17.08 0.54 -4.66
N ARG A 149 16.52 -0.39 -5.44
CA ARG A 149 17.08 -1.74 -5.61
C ARG A 149 18.34 -1.67 -6.49
N ARG A 150 19.51 -1.98 -5.93
CA ARG A 150 20.82 -1.84 -6.61
C ARG A 150 21.37 -3.13 -7.21
N HIS A 151 20.58 -4.19 -7.25
CA HIS A 151 20.94 -5.49 -7.81
C HIS A 151 19.88 -5.94 -8.82
N ALA A 152 20.27 -6.83 -9.73
CA ALA A 152 19.36 -7.49 -10.65
C ALA A 152 18.86 -8.80 -10.03
N ILE A 153 17.64 -9.20 -10.40
CA ILE A 153 17.07 -10.49 -9.99
C ILE A 153 16.76 -11.27 -11.26
N VAL A 154 17.35 -12.46 -11.39
CA VAL A 154 17.09 -13.36 -12.52
C VAL A 154 16.35 -14.59 -12.02
N ALA A 155 15.23 -14.92 -12.64
CA ALA A 155 14.42 -16.08 -12.28
C ALA A 155 13.72 -16.69 -13.51
N PRO A 156 13.40 -18.00 -13.50
CA PRO A 156 12.50 -18.58 -14.49
C PRO A 156 11.12 -17.91 -14.48
N ALA A 157 10.53 -17.65 -15.66
CA ALA A 157 9.19 -17.07 -15.70
C ALA A 157 8.14 -18.10 -15.24
N GLY A 158 7.18 -17.65 -14.42
CA GLY A 158 6.15 -18.52 -13.83
C GLY A 158 6.47 -19.06 -12.43
N GLY A 159 7.66 -18.78 -11.88
CA GLY A 159 8.00 -19.09 -10.51
C GLY A 159 7.34 -18.13 -9.52
N GLY A 160 6.21 -18.51 -8.94
CA GLY A 160 5.84 -18.00 -7.61
C GLY A 160 6.92 -18.42 -6.59
N PRO A 161 7.07 -17.71 -5.46
CA PRO A 161 8.11 -17.98 -4.46
C PRO A 161 8.10 -19.39 -3.84
N ALA A 162 7.12 -20.25 -4.16
CA ALA A 162 6.87 -21.52 -3.49
C ALA A 162 7.18 -22.80 -4.27
N ALA A 163 7.57 -22.76 -5.56
CA ALA A 163 7.70 -24.01 -6.35
C ALA A 163 8.88 -24.08 -7.35
N GLY A 164 9.77 -23.08 -7.39
CA GLY A 164 10.91 -23.04 -8.32
C GLY A 164 12.25 -22.89 -7.62
N PRO A 165 13.37 -23.10 -8.34
CA PRO A 165 14.69 -22.76 -7.83
C PRO A 165 14.72 -21.28 -7.42
N SER A 166 15.35 -20.99 -6.28
CA SER A 166 15.41 -19.63 -5.73
C SER A 166 15.93 -18.64 -6.77
N PRO A 167 15.37 -17.42 -6.82
CA PRO A 167 15.83 -16.38 -7.74
C PRO A 167 17.32 -16.11 -7.53
N LEU A 168 18.03 -15.86 -8.62
CA LEU A 168 19.44 -15.51 -8.61
C LEU A 168 19.58 -14.00 -8.46
N LEU A 169 20.09 -13.55 -7.31
CA LEU A 169 20.45 -12.16 -7.09
C LEU A 169 21.84 -11.92 -7.67
N LEU A 170 21.96 -10.96 -8.57
CA LEU A 170 23.19 -10.63 -9.26
C LEU A 170 23.57 -9.18 -9.01
N ARG A 171 24.85 -8.91 -8.79
CA ARG A 171 25.34 -7.53 -8.74
C ARG A 171 25.16 -6.85 -10.09
N ALA A 172 24.91 -5.55 -10.06
CA ALA A 172 24.64 -4.76 -11.26
C ALA A 172 25.91 -4.36 -12.05
N ASP A 173 27.09 -4.48 -11.45
CA ASP A 173 28.39 -4.14 -12.04
C ASP A 173 29.01 -5.30 -12.81
N ASP A 174 29.10 -6.47 -12.20
CA ASP A 174 29.84 -7.62 -12.73
C ASP A 174 28.98 -8.87 -12.97
N ALA A 175 27.67 -8.78 -12.73
CA ALA A 175 26.73 -9.91 -12.80
C ALA A 175 27.13 -11.11 -11.91
N SER A 176 27.93 -10.88 -10.85
CA SER A 176 28.33 -11.94 -9.91
C SER A 176 27.19 -12.28 -8.94
N PRO A 177 27.06 -13.55 -8.52
CA PRO A 177 26.05 -13.96 -7.55
C PRO A 177 26.19 -13.25 -6.20
N MET A 178 25.05 -12.94 -5.60
CA MET A 178 24.93 -12.44 -4.25
C MET A 178 24.19 -13.45 -3.36
N PRO A 179 24.59 -13.62 -2.09
CA PRO A 179 23.80 -14.39 -1.13
C PRO A 179 22.40 -13.78 -0.98
N ALA A 180 21.38 -14.63 -0.83
CA ALA A 180 20.04 -14.16 -0.53
C ALA A 180 20.01 -13.57 0.89
N PRO A 181 19.54 -12.32 1.08
CA PRO A 181 19.40 -11.76 2.41
C PRO A 181 18.20 -12.36 3.13
N HIS A 182 18.29 -12.36 4.45
CA HIS A 182 17.26 -12.82 5.37
C HIS A 182 16.62 -11.63 6.08
N GLY A 183 15.30 -11.67 6.21
CA GLY A 183 14.48 -10.67 6.87
C GLY A 183 13.17 -10.50 6.13
N GLY A 184 12.36 -9.55 6.58
CA GLY A 184 11.09 -9.22 5.94
C GLY A 184 10.22 -8.40 6.88
N ALA A 185 10.81 -7.45 7.62
CA ALA A 185 10.05 -6.60 8.53
C ALA A 185 9.01 -5.79 7.76
N THR A 186 9.42 -5.28 6.59
CA THR A 186 8.50 -4.60 5.68
C THR A 186 7.41 -5.54 5.16
N ASP A 187 7.75 -6.77 4.79
CA ASP A 187 6.80 -7.76 4.27
C ASP A 187 5.77 -8.19 5.33
N LEU A 188 6.18 -8.29 6.60
CA LEU A 188 5.28 -8.53 7.74
C LEU A 188 4.21 -7.43 7.82
N LEU A 189 4.62 -6.15 7.79
CA LEU A 189 3.70 -5.01 7.87
C LEU A 189 2.84 -4.87 6.61
N VAL A 190 3.40 -5.11 5.42
CA VAL A 190 2.65 -5.15 4.15
C VAL A 190 1.57 -6.22 4.18
N THR A 191 1.88 -7.41 4.72
CA THR A 191 0.93 -8.52 4.81
C THR A 191 -0.19 -8.20 5.80
N LEU A 192 0.15 -7.60 6.95
CA LEU A 192 -0.84 -7.09 7.88
C LEU A 192 -1.74 -6.03 7.23
N HIS A 193 -1.17 -5.08 6.48
CA HIS A 193 -1.92 -4.05 5.76
C HIS A 193 -2.88 -4.64 4.72
N ASN A 194 -2.39 -5.53 3.85
CA ASN A 194 -3.12 -5.94 2.65
C ASN A 194 -4.07 -7.12 2.86
N THR A 195 -3.82 -7.97 3.87
CA THR A 195 -4.54 -9.24 4.06
C THR A 195 -4.83 -9.55 5.52
N LEU A 196 -4.37 -8.73 6.47
CA LEU A 196 -4.46 -9.03 7.92
C LEU A 196 -3.88 -10.41 8.29
N HIS A 197 -2.93 -10.93 7.50
CA HIS A 197 -2.43 -12.31 7.59
C HIS A 197 -3.49 -13.41 7.37
N ALA A 198 -4.67 -13.08 6.85
CA ALA A 198 -5.76 -14.01 6.58
C ALA A 198 -5.95 -14.29 5.06
N GLY A 199 -4.92 -14.03 4.24
CA GLY A 199 -4.95 -14.28 2.80
C GLY A 199 -6.04 -13.48 2.07
N PHE A 200 -6.67 -14.10 1.06
CA PHE A 200 -7.69 -13.42 0.25
C PHE A 200 -8.91 -12.92 1.06
N PRO A 201 -9.50 -13.70 2.00
CA PRO A 201 -10.56 -13.20 2.86
C PRO A 201 -10.19 -11.91 3.61
N GLY A 202 -9.00 -11.85 4.19
CA GLY A 202 -8.56 -10.63 4.87
C GLY A 202 -8.34 -9.46 3.93
N ARG A 203 -7.93 -9.69 2.68
CA ARG A 203 -7.86 -8.64 1.65
C ARG A 203 -9.23 -8.05 1.33
N VAL A 204 -10.27 -8.88 1.23
CA VAL A 204 -11.65 -8.42 1.06
C VAL A 204 -12.08 -7.57 2.26
N VAL A 205 -11.81 -8.02 3.49
CA VAL A 205 -12.13 -7.27 4.71
C VAL A 205 -11.44 -5.91 4.72
N VAL A 206 -10.14 -5.83 4.45
CA VAL A 206 -9.40 -4.56 4.36
C VAL A 206 -10.01 -3.63 3.31
N SER A 207 -10.37 -4.16 2.14
CA SER A 207 -11.00 -3.35 1.09
C SER A 207 -12.37 -2.80 1.48
N LEU A 208 -13.15 -3.49 2.32
CA LEU A 208 -14.40 -2.93 2.87
C LEU A 208 -14.14 -1.72 3.79
N PHE A 209 -12.99 -1.69 4.48
CA PHE A 209 -12.57 -0.49 5.23
C PHE A 209 -12.19 0.68 4.30
N GLY A 210 -11.95 0.44 3.01
CA GLY A 210 -11.88 1.51 2.00
C GLY A 210 -13.19 2.28 1.86
N PHE A 211 -14.34 1.58 1.83
CA PHE A 211 -15.66 2.23 1.90
C PHE A 211 -15.86 3.00 3.20
N ALA A 212 -15.47 2.40 4.33
CA ALA A 212 -15.56 3.05 5.63
C ALA A 212 -14.72 4.34 5.69
N LEU A 213 -13.48 4.31 5.19
CA LEU A 213 -12.61 5.49 5.13
C LEU A 213 -13.20 6.58 4.21
N ALA A 214 -13.66 6.21 3.01
CA ALA A 214 -14.30 7.15 2.10
C ALA A 214 -15.54 7.81 2.74
N PHE A 215 -16.39 7.02 3.39
CA PHE A 215 -17.54 7.51 4.15
C PHE A 215 -17.13 8.47 5.26
N MET A 216 -16.06 8.14 6.01
CA MET A 216 -15.53 8.98 7.08
C MET A 216 -14.98 10.31 6.56
N VAL A 217 -14.27 10.30 5.42
CA VAL A 217 -13.74 11.50 4.77
C VAL A 217 -14.88 12.42 4.31
N VAL A 218 -15.86 11.87 3.56
CA VAL A 218 -17.02 12.63 3.07
C VAL A 218 -17.80 13.22 4.24
N GLY A 219 -18.08 12.42 5.28
CA GLY A 219 -18.76 12.89 6.49
C GLY A 219 -17.96 13.96 7.26
N GLY A 220 -16.63 13.85 7.27
CA GLY A 220 -15.73 14.82 7.91
C GLY A 220 -15.77 16.18 7.21
N VAL A 221 -15.64 16.17 5.87
CA VAL A 221 -15.73 17.38 5.03
C VAL A 221 -17.12 18.03 5.17
N ALA A 222 -18.19 17.23 5.12
CA ALA A 222 -19.56 17.73 5.28
C ALA A 222 -19.83 18.36 6.66
N ASN A 223 -19.13 17.92 7.71
CA ASN A 223 -19.25 18.46 9.06
C ASN A 223 -18.40 19.74 9.29
N HIS A 224 -17.44 20.02 8.41
CA HIS A 224 -16.51 21.13 8.58
C HIS A 224 -17.27 22.48 8.62
N PRO A 225 -16.99 23.37 9.59
CA PRO A 225 -17.60 24.70 9.61
C PRO A 225 -17.18 25.50 8.36
N ARG A 226 -18.13 26.12 7.67
CA ARG A 226 -17.90 26.91 6.44
C ARG A 226 -17.32 28.32 6.69
N GLN A 227 -17.05 28.70 7.94
CA GLN A 227 -16.50 30.01 8.28
C GLN A 227 -14.98 30.04 8.11
N ALA A 228 -14.49 30.97 7.28
CA ALA A 228 -13.09 31.04 6.85
C ALA A 228 -12.07 31.26 7.98
N SER A 229 -12.45 31.96 9.06
CA SER A 229 -11.57 32.34 10.16
C SER A 229 -11.06 31.18 11.03
N GLY A 230 -11.58 29.96 10.83
CA GLY A 230 -11.19 28.75 11.58
C GLY A 230 -10.48 27.66 10.75
N LEU A 231 -10.30 27.84 9.43
CA LEU A 231 -9.84 26.79 8.51
C LEU A 231 -8.36 26.41 8.68
N LEU A 232 -7.57 27.23 9.38
CA LEU A 232 -6.13 27.05 9.59
C LEU A 232 -5.72 27.23 11.06
N ARG A 233 -6.68 27.37 11.97
CA ARG A 233 -6.37 27.71 13.36
C ARG A 233 -5.96 26.47 14.14
N LEU A 234 -4.65 26.29 14.31
CA LEU A 234 -4.07 25.34 15.26
C LEU A 234 -3.71 26.09 16.56
N ARG A 235 -4.45 25.85 17.65
CA ARG A 235 -4.16 26.49 18.95
C ARG A 235 -3.02 25.80 19.68
N ILE A 236 -1.79 26.11 19.27
CA ILE A 236 -0.57 25.66 19.94
C ILE A 236 -0.53 26.26 21.35
N GLY A 237 -0.35 25.42 22.37
CA GLY A 237 -0.38 25.83 23.78
C GLY A 237 -1.74 25.66 24.48
N ALA A 238 -2.81 25.33 23.75
CA ALA A 238 -4.07 24.93 24.35
C ALA A 238 -4.00 23.54 25.01
N ASP A 239 -5.04 23.17 25.75
CA ASP A 239 -5.15 21.84 26.34
C ASP A 239 -5.14 20.73 25.28
N THR A 240 -4.74 19.52 25.68
CA THR A 240 -4.56 18.35 24.79
C THR A 240 -5.78 18.05 23.93
N ARG A 241 -7.00 18.27 24.45
CA ARG A 241 -8.26 18.01 23.73
C ARG A 241 -8.42 18.97 22.58
N THR A 242 -8.18 20.24 22.85
CA THR A 242 -8.37 21.34 21.92
C THR A 242 -7.39 21.22 20.77
N LEU A 243 -6.11 20.97 21.07
CA LEU A 243 -5.09 20.75 20.06
C LEU A 243 -5.40 19.54 19.16
N ALA A 244 -5.78 18.40 19.76
CA ALA A 244 -6.14 17.20 19.01
C ALA A 244 -7.38 17.41 18.13
N LEU A 245 -8.38 18.16 18.60
CA LEU A 245 -9.57 18.49 17.82
C LEU A 245 -9.24 19.41 16.63
N ASP A 246 -8.40 20.42 16.85
CA ASP A 246 -7.97 21.34 15.80
C ASP A 246 -7.14 20.57 14.74
N ALA A 247 -6.19 19.75 15.18
CA ALA A 247 -5.40 18.88 14.28
C ALA A 247 -6.28 17.89 13.50
N HIS A 248 -7.27 17.27 14.15
CA HIS A 248 -8.17 16.32 13.50
C HIS A 248 -9.00 17.00 12.38
N LYS A 249 -9.47 18.23 12.60
CA LYS A 249 -10.18 18.99 11.56
C LYS A 249 -9.27 19.39 10.42
N LEU A 250 -8.08 19.90 10.73
CA LEU A 250 -7.12 20.38 9.74
C LEU A 250 -6.63 19.24 8.84
N LEU A 251 -6.12 18.15 9.44
CA LEU A 251 -5.66 16.98 8.69
C LEU A 251 -6.80 16.37 7.88
N GLY A 252 -7.99 16.24 8.47
CA GLY A 252 -9.15 15.66 7.81
C GLY A 252 -9.63 16.48 6.61
N LEU A 253 -9.59 17.81 6.68
CA LEU A 253 -10.00 18.68 5.58
C LEU A 253 -8.93 18.73 4.48
N TRP A 254 -7.69 19.09 4.83
CA TRP A 254 -6.63 19.38 3.86
C TRP A 254 -6.11 18.14 3.14
N LEU A 255 -6.14 16.98 3.81
CA LEU A 255 -5.75 15.72 3.18
C LEU A 255 -6.94 14.95 2.62
N SER A 256 -8.17 15.46 2.72
CA SER A 256 -9.36 14.76 2.21
C SER A 256 -9.26 14.28 0.76
N PRO A 257 -8.68 15.04 -0.21
CA PRO A 257 -8.59 14.54 -1.59
C PRO A 257 -7.67 13.32 -1.69
N LEU A 258 -6.53 13.36 -1.02
CA LEU A 258 -5.57 12.24 -0.98
C LEU A 258 -6.15 11.04 -0.22
N LEU A 259 -6.80 11.27 0.92
CA LEU A 259 -7.43 10.22 1.71
C LEU A 259 -8.58 9.55 0.93
N LEU A 260 -9.35 10.31 0.16
CA LEU A 260 -10.40 9.77 -0.69
C LEU A 260 -9.81 8.95 -1.84
N LEU A 261 -8.75 9.42 -2.49
CA LEU A 261 -8.01 8.66 -3.50
C LEU A 261 -7.54 7.30 -2.96
N ILE A 262 -6.86 7.30 -1.81
CA ILE A 262 -6.35 6.08 -1.18
C ILE A 262 -7.50 5.16 -0.75
N ALA A 263 -8.58 5.71 -0.19
CA ALA A 263 -9.76 4.96 0.22
C ALA A 263 -10.43 4.27 -0.96
N VAL A 264 -10.71 5.02 -2.03
CA VAL A 264 -11.38 4.50 -3.24
C VAL A 264 -10.51 3.46 -3.91
N THR A 265 -9.23 3.74 -4.15
CA THR A 265 -8.33 2.77 -4.78
C THR A 265 -8.13 1.51 -3.93
N GLY A 266 -8.13 1.62 -2.59
CA GLY A 266 -8.03 0.50 -1.67
C GLY A 266 -9.24 -0.46 -1.69
N ILE A 267 -10.44 0.02 -2.07
CA ILE A 267 -11.62 -0.82 -2.28
C ILE A 267 -11.34 -1.89 -3.36
N PHE A 268 -10.65 -1.50 -4.42
CA PHE A 268 -10.45 -2.37 -5.58
C PHE A 268 -9.42 -3.48 -5.38
N SER A 269 -8.64 -3.47 -4.30
CA SER A 269 -7.65 -4.51 -4.01
C SER A 269 -8.29 -5.90 -3.81
N GLY A 270 -9.22 -6.03 -2.85
CA GLY A 270 -9.93 -7.28 -2.55
C GLY A 270 -11.33 -7.30 -3.14
N VAL A 271 -12.12 -6.25 -2.93
CA VAL A 271 -13.50 -6.17 -3.46
C VAL A 271 -13.47 -6.05 -4.98
N GLY A 272 -12.52 -5.33 -5.57
CA GLY A 272 -12.38 -5.26 -7.03
C GLY A 272 -11.98 -6.59 -7.67
N ALA A 273 -11.09 -7.35 -7.03
CA ALA A 273 -10.76 -8.71 -7.46
C ALA A 273 -11.98 -9.65 -7.39
N LEU A 274 -12.73 -9.60 -6.28
CA LEU A 274 -13.97 -10.36 -6.12
C LEU A 274 -15.03 -9.94 -7.15
N ALA A 275 -15.20 -8.64 -7.36
CA ALA A 275 -16.14 -8.09 -8.34
C ALA A 275 -15.76 -8.50 -9.77
N THR A 276 -14.48 -8.51 -10.12
CA THR A 276 -14.01 -8.97 -11.44
C THR A 276 -14.44 -10.42 -11.70
N VAL A 277 -14.21 -11.31 -10.74
CA VAL A 277 -14.60 -12.74 -10.88
C VAL A 277 -16.11 -12.92 -10.96
N ASN A 278 -16.89 -12.16 -10.18
CA ASN A 278 -18.35 -12.30 -10.15
C ASN A 278 -19.05 -11.56 -11.30
N LEU A 279 -18.45 -10.51 -11.86
CA LEU A 279 -18.99 -9.78 -13.02
C LEU A 279 -18.54 -10.40 -14.35
N ALA A 280 -17.45 -11.15 -14.38
CA ALA A 280 -16.94 -11.80 -15.60
C ALA A 280 -18.00 -12.62 -16.36
N PRO A 281 -18.86 -13.45 -15.72
CA PRO A 281 -19.91 -14.17 -16.44
C PRO A 281 -20.97 -13.29 -17.10
N HIS A 282 -21.11 -12.03 -16.66
CA HIS A 282 -22.08 -11.11 -17.25
C HIS A 282 -21.52 -10.38 -18.47
N ALA A 283 -20.21 -10.14 -18.51
CA ALA A 283 -19.53 -9.54 -19.66
C ALA A 283 -19.05 -10.58 -20.69
N PHE A 284 -18.66 -11.77 -20.22
CA PHE A 284 -18.15 -12.92 -20.99
C PHE A 284 -19.00 -14.17 -20.71
N PRO A 285 -20.26 -14.24 -21.20
CA PRO A 285 -21.20 -15.30 -20.83
C PRO A 285 -20.76 -16.70 -21.27
N ASN A 286 -19.99 -16.80 -22.36
CA ASN A 286 -19.56 -18.08 -22.92
C ASN A 286 -18.32 -18.65 -22.22
N ASP A 287 -17.40 -17.78 -21.76
CA ASP A 287 -16.19 -18.18 -21.05
C ASP A 287 -15.69 -17.06 -20.13
N PRO A 288 -16.08 -17.09 -18.83
CA PRO A 288 -15.65 -16.08 -17.87
C PRO A 288 -14.12 -16.00 -17.67
N ARG A 289 -13.37 -17.06 -18.01
CA ARG A 289 -11.90 -17.07 -17.90
C ARG A 289 -11.26 -16.12 -18.91
N GLN A 290 -11.96 -15.80 -20.00
CA GLN A 290 -11.52 -14.82 -20.98
C GLN A 290 -11.37 -13.42 -20.40
N ALA A 291 -12.09 -13.05 -19.32
CA ALA A 291 -11.92 -11.73 -18.69
C ALA A 291 -10.47 -11.51 -18.22
N LEU A 292 -9.88 -12.50 -17.55
CA LEU A 292 -8.49 -12.42 -17.08
C LEU A 292 -7.51 -12.50 -18.26
N GLN A 293 -7.80 -13.34 -19.26
CA GLN A 293 -6.97 -13.46 -20.46
C GLN A 293 -6.96 -12.18 -21.29
N ALA A 294 -8.11 -11.51 -21.44
CA ALA A 294 -8.27 -10.24 -22.14
C ALA A 294 -7.60 -9.08 -21.38
N LEU A 295 -7.69 -9.07 -20.04
CA LEU A 295 -6.99 -8.08 -19.22
C LEU A 295 -5.47 -8.22 -19.36
N MET A 296 -4.93 -9.43 -19.18
CA MET A 296 -3.49 -9.68 -19.26
C MET A 296 -2.96 -9.63 -20.69
N ASP A 297 -3.79 -10.07 -21.65
CA ASP A 297 -3.54 -10.18 -23.09
C ASP A 297 -2.09 -10.59 -23.38
N ASN A 298 -1.68 -11.71 -22.78
CA ASN A 298 -0.29 -12.13 -22.84
C ASN A 298 0.03 -12.59 -24.26
N ALA A 299 0.73 -11.75 -25.02
CA ALA A 299 1.22 -12.11 -26.34
C ALA A 299 2.08 -13.38 -26.27
N ALA A 300 1.68 -14.39 -27.04
CA ALA A 300 2.39 -15.65 -27.18
C ALA A 300 2.93 -15.76 -28.61
N PHE A 301 4.23 -15.91 -28.74
CA PHE A 301 4.91 -16.18 -30.00
C PHE A 301 5.54 -17.58 -29.88
N PRO A 302 4.86 -18.64 -30.36
CA PRO A 302 5.35 -20.01 -30.22
C PRO A 302 6.73 -20.19 -30.86
N ALA A 303 7.54 -21.10 -30.31
CA ALA A 303 8.82 -21.47 -30.91
C ALA A 303 8.62 -22.17 -32.27
N LEU A 304 9.55 -21.98 -33.19
CA LEU A 304 9.56 -22.64 -34.51
C LEU A 304 10.32 -23.96 -34.52
N GLY A 305 11.10 -24.24 -33.47
CA GLY A 305 12.03 -25.38 -33.43
C GLY A 305 13.26 -25.20 -34.33
N GLN A 306 13.50 -23.98 -34.81
CA GLN A 306 14.58 -23.66 -35.75
C GLN A 306 15.67 -22.89 -35.02
N PRO A 307 16.91 -23.40 -34.91
CA PRO A 307 17.99 -22.68 -34.26
C PRO A 307 18.31 -21.35 -34.95
N ALA A 308 18.54 -20.30 -34.17
CA ALA A 308 18.98 -18.99 -34.66
C ALA A 308 19.96 -18.31 -33.71
N ALA A 309 20.87 -17.51 -34.26
CA ALA A 309 21.73 -16.65 -33.47
C ALA A 309 20.93 -15.48 -32.87
N MET A 310 21.18 -15.16 -31.60
CA MET A 310 20.48 -14.12 -30.86
C MET A 310 21.31 -12.84 -30.84
N HIS A 311 20.65 -11.69 -31.05
CA HIS A 311 21.27 -10.39 -30.75
C HIS A 311 21.39 -10.19 -29.24
N GLY A 312 22.42 -9.45 -28.84
CA GLY A 312 22.64 -9.07 -27.45
C GLY A 312 21.52 -8.17 -26.91
N LEU A 313 21.12 -8.42 -25.66
CA LEU A 313 20.13 -7.64 -24.93
C LEU A 313 20.58 -6.20 -24.73
N ASN A 314 21.88 -5.96 -24.54
CA ASN A 314 22.42 -4.61 -24.39
C ASN A 314 22.09 -3.74 -25.62
N ALA A 315 22.40 -4.24 -26.82
CA ALA A 315 22.15 -3.52 -28.07
C ALA A 315 20.65 -3.29 -28.32
N LEU A 316 19.82 -4.29 -27.98
CA LEU A 316 18.36 -4.20 -28.10
C LEU A 316 17.79 -3.11 -27.18
N VAL A 317 18.19 -3.10 -25.91
CA VAL A 317 17.69 -2.13 -24.93
C VAL A 317 18.21 -0.73 -25.22
N ASP A 318 19.45 -0.59 -25.69
CA ASP A 318 20.00 0.71 -26.08
C ASP A 318 19.26 1.29 -27.29
N ARG A 319 18.97 0.48 -28.31
CA ARG A 319 18.12 0.88 -29.45
C ARG A 319 16.72 1.26 -28.99
N HIS A 320 16.12 0.48 -28.10
CA HIS A 320 14.80 0.78 -27.54
C HIS A 320 14.80 2.11 -26.77
N ARG A 321 15.82 2.36 -25.93
CA ARG A 321 15.94 3.61 -25.16
C ARG A 321 16.10 4.83 -26.07
N GLN A 322 16.80 4.70 -27.19
CA GLN A 322 16.90 5.76 -28.20
C GLN A 322 15.56 6.03 -28.88
N ALA A 323 14.79 4.98 -29.23
CA ALA A 323 13.49 5.12 -29.86
C ALA A 323 12.38 5.61 -28.89
N HIS A 324 12.48 5.24 -27.61
CA HIS A 324 11.49 5.52 -26.58
C HIS A 324 12.13 6.14 -25.32
N PRO A 325 12.67 7.37 -25.40
CA PRO A 325 13.47 7.96 -24.32
C PRO A 325 12.69 8.21 -23.02
N ARG A 326 11.36 8.24 -23.07
CA ARG A 326 10.50 8.40 -21.88
C ARG A 326 10.13 7.09 -21.20
N PHE A 327 10.37 5.95 -21.84
CA PHE A 327 10.01 4.63 -21.31
C PHE A 327 11.15 4.08 -20.46
N GLN A 328 10.86 3.77 -19.19
CA GLN A 328 11.83 3.18 -18.27
C GLN A 328 11.61 1.68 -18.23
N VAL A 329 12.58 0.90 -18.71
CA VAL A 329 12.54 -0.56 -18.63
C VAL A 329 12.80 -0.97 -17.17
N GLU A 330 11.89 -1.74 -16.60
CA GLU A 330 11.97 -2.25 -15.22
C GLU A 330 12.28 -3.74 -15.18
N SER A 331 11.83 -4.50 -16.18
CA SER A 331 12.14 -5.92 -16.33
C SER A 331 12.13 -6.38 -17.77
N ILE A 332 12.86 -7.46 -18.04
CA ILE A 332 13.01 -8.08 -19.34
C ILE A 332 12.63 -9.55 -19.21
N ALA A 333 11.59 -9.99 -19.90
CA ALA A 333 11.23 -11.40 -19.99
C ALA A 333 11.68 -11.97 -21.33
N ILE A 334 12.57 -12.97 -21.29
CA ILE A 334 13.10 -13.69 -22.45
C ILE A 334 12.35 -15.01 -22.60
N ARG A 335 12.00 -15.38 -23.83
CA ARG A 335 11.40 -16.68 -24.16
C ARG A 335 12.09 -17.33 -25.36
N HIS A 336 12.10 -18.67 -25.33
CA HIS A 336 12.59 -19.51 -26.42
C HIS A 336 14.02 -19.17 -26.90
N TRP A 337 14.92 -18.82 -25.98
CA TRP A 337 16.28 -18.40 -26.35
C TRP A 337 16.98 -19.42 -27.26
N GLY A 338 17.54 -18.95 -28.39
CA GLY A 338 18.19 -19.78 -29.39
C GLY A 338 17.27 -20.29 -30.50
N ASP A 339 15.97 -20.03 -30.43
CA ASP A 339 14.99 -20.31 -31.49
C ASP A 339 14.81 -19.12 -32.44
N ALA A 340 14.44 -19.37 -33.70
CA ALA A 340 14.16 -18.35 -34.71
C ALA A 340 12.98 -17.42 -34.33
N GLN A 341 12.13 -17.82 -33.39
CA GLN A 341 11.04 -17.01 -32.83
C GLN A 341 11.26 -16.65 -31.36
N ALA A 342 12.51 -16.75 -30.87
CA ALA A 342 12.91 -16.19 -29.60
C ALA A 342 12.55 -14.71 -29.50
N TYR A 343 12.05 -14.29 -28.34
CA TYR A 343 11.66 -12.89 -28.13
C TYR A 343 11.95 -12.41 -26.71
N ALA A 344 12.24 -11.11 -26.61
CA ALA A 344 12.34 -10.37 -25.36
C ALA A 344 11.12 -9.45 -25.21
N THR A 345 10.53 -9.45 -24.03
CA THR A 345 9.46 -8.54 -23.63
C THR A 345 10.05 -7.54 -22.65
N LEU A 346 10.24 -6.30 -23.10
CA LEU A 346 10.61 -5.18 -22.24
C LEU A 346 9.35 -4.69 -21.53
N ARG A 347 9.37 -4.69 -20.19
CA ARG A 347 8.26 -4.25 -19.34
C ARG A 347 8.71 -3.05 -18.54
N GLY A 348 7.84 -2.07 -18.39
CA GLY A 348 8.18 -0.83 -17.71
C GLY A 348 7.02 0.14 -17.75
N HIS A 349 7.30 1.43 -17.60
CA HIS A 349 6.29 2.46 -17.86
C HIS A 349 6.94 3.79 -18.20
N GLY A 350 6.16 4.69 -18.81
CA GLY A 350 6.56 6.07 -19.02
C GLY A 350 6.51 6.89 -17.73
N ALA A 351 7.32 7.96 -17.66
CA ALA A 351 7.21 8.94 -16.58
C ALA A 351 5.81 9.57 -16.56
N GLY A 352 5.15 9.58 -15.39
CA GLY A 352 3.79 10.12 -15.21
C GLY A 352 2.66 9.25 -15.75
N GLN A 353 2.97 8.07 -16.30
CA GLN A 353 1.96 7.15 -16.81
C GLN A 353 1.28 6.40 -15.66
N LEU A 354 -0.06 6.44 -15.60
CA LEU A 354 -0.85 5.70 -14.62
C LEU A 354 -1.05 4.23 -15.05
N SER A 355 0.07 3.54 -15.23
CA SER A 355 0.12 2.13 -15.62
C SER A 355 1.35 1.47 -15.00
N THR A 356 1.53 0.17 -15.23
CA THR A 356 2.68 -0.59 -14.73
C THR A 356 3.25 -1.47 -15.85
N GLY A 357 4.44 -2.05 -15.65
CA GLY A 357 5.05 -3.01 -16.57
C GLY A 357 4.25 -4.30 -16.81
N VAL A 358 3.11 -4.48 -16.14
CA VAL A 358 2.14 -5.52 -16.47
C VAL A 358 1.44 -5.22 -17.80
N PHE A 359 1.14 -3.94 -18.06
CA PHE A 359 0.32 -3.48 -19.19
C PHE A 359 1.09 -2.70 -20.24
N GLU A 360 2.26 -2.13 -19.90
CA GLU A 360 3.14 -1.47 -20.89
C GLU A 360 4.30 -2.38 -21.26
N ARG A 361 4.26 -2.91 -22.49
CA ARG A 361 5.16 -3.97 -22.92
C ARG A 361 5.56 -3.82 -24.37
N PHE A 362 6.85 -3.98 -24.66
CA PHE A 362 7.37 -4.07 -26.02
C PHE A 362 7.95 -5.46 -26.26
N HIS A 363 7.45 -6.14 -27.28
CA HIS A 363 7.88 -7.48 -27.66
C HIS A 363 8.80 -7.40 -28.87
N TYR A 364 10.06 -7.77 -28.70
CA TYR A 364 11.07 -7.76 -29.76
C TYR A 364 11.54 -9.18 -30.06
N ARG A 365 11.62 -9.53 -31.34
CA ARG A 365 12.25 -10.78 -31.76
C ARG A 365 13.75 -10.67 -31.59
N LEU A 366 14.37 -11.68 -30.98
CA LEU A 366 15.78 -11.65 -30.61
C LEU A 366 16.73 -11.94 -31.78
N ARG A 367 16.27 -12.62 -32.83
CA ARG A 367 17.12 -12.92 -34.00
C ARG A 367 17.50 -11.69 -34.82
N ASP A 368 16.64 -10.67 -34.88
CA ASP A 368 16.75 -9.52 -35.79
C ASP A 368 16.45 -8.17 -35.09
N GLY A 369 15.93 -8.20 -33.86
CA GLY A 369 15.50 -7.01 -33.13
C GLY A 369 14.20 -6.40 -33.64
N ALA A 370 13.42 -7.11 -34.47
CA ALA A 370 12.16 -6.62 -35.00
C ALA A 370 11.11 -6.47 -33.89
N LEU A 371 10.42 -5.33 -33.85
CA LEU A 371 9.26 -5.14 -32.96
C LEU A 371 8.11 -6.02 -33.45
N LEU A 372 7.71 -6.98 -32.63
CA LEU A 372 6.60 -7.89 -32.89
C LEU A 372 5.26 -7.26 -32.51
N ARG A 373 5.22 -6.64 -31.32
CA ARG A 373 3.98 -6.10 -30.73
C ARG A 373 4.32 -5.07 -29.65
N HIS A 374 3.48 -4.05 -29.50
CA HIS A 374 3.55 -3.07 -28.42
C HIS A 374 2.18 -3.01 -27.72
N ASP A 375 2.17 -3.39 -26.45
CA ASP A 375 1.00 -3.31 -25.59
C ASP A 375 1.08 -2.06 -24.73
N SER A 376 -0.04 -1.34 -24.65
CA SER A 376 -0.19 -0.21 -23.75
C SER A 376 -1.61 -0.13 -23.21
N ALA A 377 -1.75 0.29 -21.95
CA ALA A 377 -3.05 0.62 -21.37
C ALA A 377 -3.77 1.70 -22.20
N ALA A 378 -3.03 2.61 -22.86
CA ALA A 378 -3.60 3.67 -23.69
C ALA A 378 -4.38 3.15 -24.90
N GLN A 379 -4.17 1.89 -25.29
CA GLN A 379 -4.89 1.23 -26.39
C GLN A 379 -6.19 0.55 -25.91
N ARG A 380 -6.49 0.59 -24.60
CA ARG A 380 -7.70 0.01 -24.00
C ARG A 380 -8.83 1.02 -23.90
N GLY A 381 -10.05 0.53 -23.69
CA GLY A 381 -11.19 1.40 -23.38
C GLY A 381 -10.99 2.20 -22.07
N PRO A 382 -11.69 3.33 -21.90
CA PRO A 382 -11.48 4.27 -20.80
C PRO A 382 -11.72 3.64 -19.42
N TRP A 383 -12.64 2.70 -19.27
CA TRP A 383 -12.93 2.06 -17.99
C TRP A 383 -11.87 1.03 -17.62
N THR A 384 -11.34 0.32 -18.61
CA THR A 384 -10.18 -0.57 -18.45
C THR A 384 -8.94 0.24 -18.09
N GLN A 385 -8.70 1.39 -18.73
CA GLN A 385 -7.63 2.32 -18.36
C GLN A 385 -7.79 2.81 -16.92
N ALA A 386 -9.00 3.21 -16.53
CA ALA A 386 -9.28 3.64 -15.17
C ALA A 386 -9.01 2.53 -14.15
N PHE A 387 -9.37 1.28 -14.45
CA PHE A 387 -9.05 0.13 -13.61
C PHE A 387 -7.54 -0.11 -13.48
N ILE A 388 -6.80 -0.06 -14.60
CA ILE A 388 -5.35 -0.20 -14.62
C ILE A 388 -4.67 0.87 -13.76
N ALA A 389 -5.17 2.10 -13.78
CA ALA A 389 -4.65 3.23 -13.01
C ALA A 389 -4.80 3.09 -11.48
N ILE A 390 -5.69 2.23 -10.99
CA ILE A 390 -5.95 2.05 -9.55
C ILE A 390 -4.68 1.60 -8.82
N GLN A 391 -3.95 0.64 -9.38
CA GLN A 391 -2.75 0.09 -8.75
C GLN A 391 -1.67 1.18 -8.58
N PRO A 392 -1.19 1.85 -9.63
CA PRO A 392 -0.16 2.87 -9.47
C PRO A 392 -0.63 4.07 -8.62
N LEU A 393 -1.93 4.40 -8.62
CA LEU A 393 -2.48 5.41 -7.72
C LEU A 393 -2.42 4.98 -6.24
N HIS A 394 -2.82 3.74 -5.92
CA HIS A 394 -2.81 3.25 -4.53
C HIS A 394 -1.40 3.07 -3.96
N PHE A 395 -0.50 2.49 -4.77
CA PHE A 395 0.90 2.24 -4.38
C PHE A 395 1.81 3.45 -4.61
N ALA A 396 1.25 4.57 -5.07
CA ALA A 396 1.96 5.81 -5.35
C ALA A 396 3.13 5.66 -6.36
N GLN A 397 2.93 4.84 -7.39
CA GLN A 397 3.89 4.50 -8.44
C GLN A 397 3.66 5.35 -9.70
N TYR A 398 3.55 6.67 -9.55
CA TYR A 398 3.30 7.59 -10.69
C TYR A 398 4.27 8.78 -10.77
N SER A 399 4.97 9.12 -9.67
CA SER A 399 5.93 10.24 -9.62
C SER A 399 7.18 9.91 -8.78
N GLY A 400 7.59 8.64 -8.79
CA GLY A 400 8.77 8.16 -8.05
C GLY A 400 8.63 8.29 -6.53
N SER A 401 9.71 8.67 -5.84
CA SER A 401 9.73 8.74 -4.37
C SER A 401 8.80 9.84 -3.81
N ALA A 402 8.59 10.94 -4.55
CA ALA A 402 7.78 12.06 -4.08
C ALA A 402 6.31 11.64 -3.83
N SER A 403 5.72 10.87 -4.75
CA SER A 403 4.37 10.34 -4.58
C SER A 403 4.28 9.37 -3.41
N ARG A 404 5.29 8.52 -3.20
CA ARG A 404 5.34 7.59 -2.06
C ARG A 404 5.40 8.31 -0.72
N TRP A 405 6.23 9.35 -0.58
CA TRP A 405 6.29 10.15 0.64
C TRP A 405 5.01 10.95 0.90
N LEU A 406 4.36 11.48 -0.15
CA LEU A 406 3.05 12.12 -0.03
C LEU A 406 1.98 11.13 0.48
N HIS A 407 1.93 9.94 -0.10
CA HIS A 407 1.01 8.88 0.33
C HIS A 407 1.32 8.36 1.74
N ALA A 408 2.59 8.24 2.10
CA ALA A 408 3.03 7.90 3.46
C ALA A 408 2.57 8.95 4.48
N ALA A 409 2.68 10.25 4.16
CA ALA A 409 2.15 11.32 4.97
C ALA A 409 0.61 11.25 5.09
N GLY A 410 -0.08 10.95 3.98
CA GLY A 410 -1.52 10.69 3.97
C GLY A 410 -1.93 9.52 4.86
N GLY A 411 -1.23 8.39 4.76
CA GLY A 411 -1.46 7.20 5.59
C GLY A 411 -1.22 7.46 7.08
N LEU A 412 -0.14 8.17 7.42
CA LEU A 412 0.15 8.56 8.79
C LEU A 412 -0.92 9.51 9.33
N ALA A 413 -1.36 10.49 8.53
CA ALA A 413 -2.45 11.37 8.90
C ALA A 413 -3.78 10.62 9.10
N ALA A 414 -4.09 9.64 8.24
CA ALA A 414 -5.27 8.79 8.41
C ALA A 414 -5.22 8.00 9.73
N ALA A 415 -4.07 7.42 10.07
CA ALA A 415 -3.86 6.75 11.34
C ALA A 415 -4.05 7.73 12.52
N LEU A 416 -3.47 8.93 12.44
CA LEU A 416 -3.66 9.98 13.46
C LEU A 416 -5.12 10.41 13.60
N LEU A 417 -5.86 10.55 12.49
CA LEU A 417 -7.29 10.86 12.46
C LEU A 417 -8.10 9.76 13.14
N ALA A 418 -7.82 8.50 12.81
CA ALA A 418 -8.50 7.35 13.40
C ALA A 418 -8.27 7.25 14.91
N ALA A 419 -7.01 7.39 15.36
CA ALA A 419 -6.66 7.38 16.79
C ALA A 419 -7.26 8.58 17.54
N SER A 420 -7.08 9.80 17.01
CA SER A 420 -7.57 11.03 17.65
C SER A 420 -9.09 11.09 17.67
N GLY A 421 -9.78 10.66 16.61
CA GLY A 421 -11.24 10.60 16.55
C GLY A 421 -11.84 9.65 17.59
N THR A 422 -11.29 8.44 17.69
CA THR A 422 -11.65 7.44 18.71
C THR A 422 -11.43 7.99 20.12
N TRP A 423 -10.27 8.60 20.36
CA TRP A 423 -9.93 9.21 21.65
C TRP A 423 -10.85 10.38 22.03
N LEU A 424 -11.13 11.29 21.09
CA LEU A 424 -12.05 12.43 21.28
C LEU A 424 -13.47 11.94 21.61
N TRP A 425 -13.92 10.89 20.93
CA TRP A 425 -15.22 10.28 21.16
C TRP A 425 -15.34 9.72 22.58
N LEU A 426 -14.34 8.95 23.00
CA LEU A 426 -14.26 8.35 24.34
C LEU A 426 -14.20 9.41 25.43
N ARG A 427 -13.31 10.39 25.27
CA ARG A 427 -13.13 11.46 26.26
C ARG A 427 -14.39 12.30 26.45
N ARG A 428 -15.14 12.55 25.37
CA ARG A 428 -16.40 13.31 25.46
C ARG A 428 -17.53 12.57 26.19
N ARG A 429 -17.47 11.23 26.23
CA ARG A 429 -18.54 10.38 26.79
C ARG A 429 -18.21 9.72 28.11
N ALA A 430 -16.93 9.66 28.49
CA ALA A 430 -16.53 9.18 29.80
C ALA A 430 -17.05 10.16 30.88
N THR A 431 -17.79 9.62 31.85
CA THR A 431 -18.23 10.34 33.05
C THR A 431 -17.82 9.54 34.29
N PRO A 432 -17.86 10.12 35.51
CA PRO A 432 -17.62 9.36 36.73
C PRO A 432 -18.49 8.11 36.85
N GLN A 433 -19.75 8.18 36.42
CA GLN A 433 -20.70 7.06 36.42
C GLN A 433 -20.49 6.07 35.25
N ARG A 434 -19.85 6.51 34.15
CA ARG A 434 -19.58 5.69 32.96
C ARG A 434 -18.15 5.93 32.48
N PRO A 435 -17.14 5.33 33.13
CA PRO A 435 -15.74 5.66 32.86
C PRO A 435 -15.21 5.15 31.51
N LEU A 436 -15.96 4.27 30.81
CA LEU A 436 -15.60 3.65 29.53
C LEU A 436 -14.17 3.05 29.55
N ALA A 437 -13.81 2.41 30.67
CA ALA A 437 -12.44 1.98 30.93
C ALA A 437 -11.94 0.96 29.90
N TRP A 438 -12.75 -0.06 29.56
CA TRP A 438 -12.38 -1.08 28.58
C TRP A 438 -12.15 -0.51 27.17
N PRO A 439 -13.09 0.26 26.57
CA PRO A 439 -12.85 0.90 25.28
C PRO A 439 -11.60 1.80 25.25
N ARG A 440 -11.33 2.53 26.33
CA ARG A 440 -10.10 3.34 26.46
C ARG A 440 -8.84 2.48 26.46
N ARG A 441 -8.83 1.41 27.26
CA ARG A 441 -7.70 0.47 27.34
C ARG A 441 -7.46 -0.26 26.03
N ALA A 442 -8.52 -0.71 25.36
CA ALA A 442 -8.45 -1.33 24.04
C ALA A 442 -7.88 -0.35 23.00
N THR A 443 -8.34 0.90 23.00
CA THR A 443 -7.80 1.95 22.11
C THR A 443 -6.32 2.18 22.35
N GLN A 444 -5.88 2.24 23.61
CA GLN A 444 -4.46 2.39 23.95
C GLN A 444 -3.65 1.16 23.55
N GLY A 445 -4.13 -0.04 23.86
CA GLY A 445 -3.48 -1.31 23.52
C GLY A 445 -3.31 -1.52 22.02
N VAL A 446 -4.32 -1.14 21.21
CA VAL A 446 -4.21 -1.19 19.75
C VAL A 446 -3.30 -0.07 19.26
N CYS A 447 -3.59 1.19 19.57
CA CYS A 447 -2.89 2.31 18.92
C CYS A 447 -1.44 2.46 19.42
N LEU A 448 -1.24 2.55 20.73
CA LEU A 448 0.10 2.68 21.31
C LEU A 448 0.86 1.36 21.26
N GLY A 449 0.18 0.22 21.43
CA GLY A 449 0.81 -1.09 21.36
C GLY A 449 1.31 -1.44 19.95
N LEU A 450 0.52 -1.19 18.91
CA LEU A 450 0.99 -1.39 17.53
C LEU A 450 2.14 -0.42 17.19
N THR A 451 2.04 0.86 17.60
CA THR A 451 3.13 1.83 17.37
C THR A 451 4.42 1.38 18.04
N LEU A 452 4.35 0.91 19.30
CA LEU A 452 5.50 0.37 20.02
C LEU A 452 6.05 -0.89 19.33
N SER A 453 5.17 -1.78 18.89
CA SER A 453 5.55 -3.02 18.19
C SER A 453 6.27 -2.75 16.87
N CYS A 454 5.83 -1.76 16.08
CA CYS A 454 6.58 -1.30 14.91
C CYS A 454 7.99 -0.79 15.30
N CYS A 455 8.12 -0.05 16.41
CA CYS A 455 9.43 0.42 16.89
C CYS A 455 10.34 -0.75 17.34
N VAL A 456 9.77 -1.75 18.02
CA VAL A 456 10.49 -2.99 18.39
C VAL A 456 10.96 -3.72 17.13
N LEU A 457 10.09 -3.86 16.13
CA LEU A 457 10.42 -4.49 14.85
C LEU A 457 11.58 -3.78 14.15
N LEU A 458 11.55 -2.45 14.07
CA LEU A 458 12.66 -1.66 13.49
C LEU A 458 13.95 -1.84 14.28
N ALA A 459 13.91 -1.80 15.62
CA ALA A 459 15.09 -2.02 16.46
C ALA A 459 15.69 -3.43 16.29
N VAL A 460 14.87 -4.48 16.31
CA VAL A 460 15.33 -5.86 16.07
C VAL A 460 15.93 -5.98 14.67
N THR A 461 15.32 -5.34 13.68
CA THR A 461 15.79 -5.32 12.29
C THR A 461 17.16 -4.67 12.17
N SER A 462 17.42 -3.55 12.83
CA SER A 462 18.73 -2.89 12.81
C SER A 462 19.79 -3.60 13.65
N LEU A 463 19.41 -4.33 14.70
CA LEU A 463 20.32 -5.04 15.59
C LEU A 463 20.74 -6.42 15.04
N THR A 464 19.92 -7.03 14.19
CA THR A 464 20.23 -8.32 13.57
C THR A 464 20.81 -8.15 12.16
N PRO A 465 21.90 -8.86 11.79
CA PRO A 465 22.43 -8.81 10.43
C PRO A 465 21.49 -9.51 9.45
N ASP A 466 21.38 -8.97 8.23
CA ASP A 466 20.58 -9.53 7.15
C ASP A 466 21.15 -10.82 6.54
N THR A 467 22.28 -11.31 7.04
CA THR A 467 22.82 -12.63 6.73
C THR A 467 22.34 -13.72 7.68
N LEU A 468 21.71 -13.37 8.82
CA LEU A 468 21.27 -14.33 9.84
C LEU A 468 20.00 -15.09 9.41
N PRO A 469 20.04 -16.42 9.24
CA PRO A 469 18.87 -17.20 8.80
C PRO A 469 17.67 -17.11 9.75
N ALA A 470 17.91 -16.96 11.06
CA ALA A 470 16.87 -16.84 12.08
C ALA A 470 16.18 -15.45 12.12
N ARG A 471 16.69 -14.45 11.38
CA ARG A 471 16.21 -13.06 11.43
C ARG A 471 14.70 -12.91 11.15
N PRO A 472 14.10 -13.57 10.13
CA PRO A 472 12.65 -13.47 9.90
C PRO A 472 11.83 -13.93 11.10
N ALA A 473 12.21 -15.06 11.72
CA ALA A 473 11.52 -15.57 12.89
C ALA A 473 11.62 -14.59 14.08
N LEU A 474 12.82 -14.04 14.33
CA LEU A 474 13.03 -13.04 15.39
C LEU A 474 12.16 -11.79 15.17
N GLN A 475 12.08 -11.30 13.93
CA GLN A 475 11.24 -10.15 13.57
C GLN A 475 9.76 -10.42 13.86
N VAL A 476 9.25 -11.59 13.45
CA VAL A 476 7.85 -12.01 13.68
C VAL A 476 7.55 -12.12 15.18
N TRP A 477 8.39 -12.82 15.94
CA TRP A 477 8.21 -13.00 17.38
C TRP A 477 8.29 -11.66 18.14
N ALA A 478 9.26 -10.81 17.79
CA ALA A 478 9.41 -9.51 18.43
C ALA A 478 8.22 -8.60 18.16
N PHE A 479 7.72 -8.57 16.92
CA PHE A 479 6.55 -7.77 16.55
C PHE A 479 5.29 -8.24 17.31
N TRP A 480 4.87 -9.50 17.11
CA TRP A 480 3.64 -10.01 17.72
C TRP A 480 3.74 -10.09 19.24
N GLY A 481 4.88 -10.54 19.77
CA GLY A 481 5.13 -10.63 21.20
C GLY A 481 5.05 -9.28 21.90
N SER A 482 5.69 -8.24 21.33
CA SER A 482 5.62 -6.90 21.89
C SER A 482 4.23 -6.26 21.78
N TRP A 483 3.48 -6.54 20.69
CA TRP A 483 2.12 -6.04 20.56
C TRP A 483 1.17 -6.71 21.58
N LEU A 484 1.25 -8.04 21.73
CA LEU A 484 0.47 -8.77 22.73
C LEU A 484 0.82 -8.32 24.15
N ALA A 485 2.11 -8.16 24.46
CA ALA A 485 2.57 -7.67 25.75
C ALA A 485 2.07 -6.25 26.03
N ALA A 486 2.10 -5.35 25.04
CA ALA A 486 1.55 -4.01 25.18
C ALA A 486 0.03 -4.04 25.36
N ALA A 487 -0.70 -4.85 24.60
CA ALA A 487 -2.15 -4.98 24.69
C ALA A 487 -2.59 -5.50 26.06
N ALA A 488 -1.98 -6.59 26.54
CA ALA A 488 -2.19 -7.10 27.90
C ALA A 488 -1.78 -6.05 28.95
N GLY A 489 -0.64 -5.43 28.71
CA GLY A 489 -0.07 -4.36 29.50
C GLY A 489 -1.00 -3.17 29.64
N PHE A 490 -1.85 -2.82 28.65
CA PHE A 490 -2.87 -1.76 28.72
C PHE A 490 -4.23 -2.25 29.23
N ALA A 491 -4.58 -3.52 29.01
CA ALA A 491 -5.81 -4.13 29.51
C ALA A 491 -5.88 -4.14 31.05
N TRP A 492 -4.72 -4.24 31.72
CA TRP A 492 -4.63 -4.24 33.17
C TRP A 492 -5.24 -2.95 33.81
N PRO A 493 -5.90 -3.00 34.97
CA PRO A 493 -6.41 -1.81 35.64
C PRO A 493 -5.31 -0.88 36.21
N GLY A 494 -5.60 0.43 36.29
CA GLY A 494 -4.76 1.43 36.97
C GLY A 494 -3.56 1.97 36.15
N HIS A 495 -3.12 3.21 36.37
CA HIS A 495 -1.90 3.79 35.76
C HIS A 495 -1.84 3.87 34.21
N GLY A 496 -2.98 3.97 33.51
CA GLY A 496 -2.99 4.01 32.03
C GLY A 496 -2.18 5.17 31.41
N SER A 497 -2.19 6.35 32.04
CA SER A 497 -1.38 7.51 31.61
C SER A 497 0.12 7.30 31.78
N ARG A 498 0.54 6.65 32.88
CA ARG A 498 1.95 6.28 33.12
C ARG A 498 2.41 5.24 32.10
N ARG A 499 1.59 4.22 31.83
CA ARG A 499 1.85 3.20 30.80
C ARG A 499 1.95 3.81 29.40
N ALA A 500 1.05 4.73 29.04
CA ALA A 500 1.12 5.45 27.78
C ALA A 500 2.41 6.28 27.64
N THR A 501 2.79 6.99 28.71
CA THR A 501 4.03 7.77 28.76
C THR A 501 5.26 6.86 28.64
N ALA A 502 5.27 5.72 29.34
CA ALA A 502 6.34 4.74 29.27
C ALA A 502 6.45 4.12 27.86
N ALA A 503 5.33 3.75 27.25
CA ALA A 503 5.30 3.22 25.89
C ALA A 503 5.87 4.21 24.87
N LEU A 504 5.50 5.50 24.96
CA LEU A 504 6.06 6.55 24.09
C LEU A 504 7.56 6.80 24.32
N ARG A 505 8.03 6.76 25.57
CA ARG A 505 9.47 6.86 25.87
C ARG A 505 10.24 5.66 25.34
N LEU A 506 9.72 4.46 25.55
CA LEU A 506 10.32 3.22 25.08
C LEU A 506 10.36 3.18 23.55
N ALA A 507 9.27 3.55 22.88
CA ALA A 507 9.23 3.70 21.43
C ALA A 507 10.32 4.66 20.94
N GLY A 508 10.47 5.83 21.57
CA GLY A 508 11.53 6.77 21.18
C GLY A 508 12.96 6.26 21.41
N LEU A 509 13.20 5.54 22.52
CA LEU A 509 14.48 4.89 22.78
C LEU A 509 14.80 3.81 21.75
N LEU A 510 13.81 2.99 21.37
CA LEU A 510 13.96 1.95 20.36
C LEU A 510 14.25 2.53 18.98
N LEU A 511 13.62 3.65 18.60
CA LEU A 511 13.91 4.35 17.35
C LEU A 511 15.33 4.92 17.31
N TRP A 512 15.81 5.50 18.42
CA TRP A 512 17.19 5.96 18.52
C TRP A 512 18.19 4.80 18.50
N LEU A 513 17.89 3.71 19.21
CA LEU A 513 18.70 2.49 19.16
C LEU A 513 18.78 1.95 17.72
N ALA A 514 17.67 1.98 16.99
CA ALA A 514 17.64 1.53 15.61
C ALA A 514 18.50 2.38 14.68
N ALA A 515 18.40 3.71 14.82
CA ALA A 515 19.23 4.65 14.07
C ALA A 515 20.73 4.48 14.40
N LEU A 516 21.08 4.38 15.68
CA LEU A 516 22.48 4.19 16.11
C LEU A 516 23.05 2.86 15.59
N ALA A 517 22.29 1.78 15.66
CA ALA A 517 22.71 0.48 15.14
C ALA A 517 22.86 0.50 13.61
N SER A 518 21.98 1.20 12.89
CA SER A 518 22.11 1.42 11.44
C SER A 518 23.36 2.23 11.10
N LEU A 519 23.58 3.37 11.77
CA LEU A 519 24.74 4.24 11.54
C LEU A 519 26.07 3.51 11.82
N ALA A 520 26.13 2.69 12.87
CA ALA A 520 27.31 1.88 13.18
C ALA A 520 27.69 0.93 12.03
N ARG A 521 26.72 0.38 11.29
CA ARG A 521 26.95 -0.50 10.13
C ARG A 521 27.40 0.25 8.87
N GLN A 522 27.21 1.57 8.83
CA GLN A 522 27.56 2.41 7.69
C GLN A 522 29.01 2.91 7.74
N VAL A 523 29.67 2.79 8.90
CA VAL A 523 31.07 3.20 9.08
C VAL A 523 31.96 2.46 8.09
N GLY A 524 32.78 3.21 7.35
CA GLY A 524 33.70 2.68 6.35
C GLY A 524 33.05 2.32 5.00
N ARG A 525 31.75 2.57 4.80
CA ARG A 525 31.08 2.35 3.52
C ARG A 525 31.00 3.62 2.66
N PRO A 526 30.91 3.49 1.33
CA PRO A 526 30.77 4.65 0.45
C PRO A 526 29.49 5.43 0.74
N LEU A 527 29.62 6.75 1.00
CA LEU A 527 28.48 7.62 1.34
C LEU A 527 27.34 7.54 0.31
N ALA A 528 27.68 7.48 -0.99
CA ALA A 528 26.71 7.39 -2.07
C ALA A 528 25.80 6.13 -1.98
N ALA A 529 26.32 5.04 -1.41
CA ALA A 529 25.56 3.80 -1.19
C ALA A 529 24.73 3.83 0.10
N GLU A 530 24.93 4.83 0.98
CA GLU A 530 24.26 4.88 2.28
C GLU A 530 23.30 6.08 2.41
N LEU A 531 23.39 7.08 1.51
CA LEU A 531 22.53 8.27 1.50
C LEU A 531 21.03 8.00 1.72
N PRO A 532 20.38 7.04 1.03
CA PRO A 532 18.96 6.76 1.29
C PRO A 532 18.70 6.16 2.67
N ALA A 533 19.63 5.37 3.21
CA ALA A 533 19.52 4.81 4.55
C ALA A 533 19.71 5.90 5.62
N LEU A 534 20.64 6.84 5.41
CA LEU A 534 20.85 8.01 6.28
C LEU A 534 19.60 8.89 6.38
N ALA A 535 18.89 9.10 5.27
CA ALA A 535 17.63 9.84 5.28
C ALA A 535 16.57 9.13 6.15
N PHE A 536 16.51 7.79 6.10
CA PHE A 536 15.64 7.01 6.97
C PHE A 536 16.07 7.07 8.44
N ASP A 537 17.37 7.00 8.72
CA ASP A 537 17.91 7.14 10.09
C ASP A 537 17.58 8.50 10.70
N LEU A 538 17.64 9.58 9.91
CA LEU A 538 17.20 10.90 10.35
C LEU A 538 15.71 10.91 10.73
N LEU A 539 14.86 10.23 9.95
CA LEU A 539 13.43 10.09 10.29
C LEU A 539 13.22 9.32 11.59
N LEU A 540 13.99 8.26 11.84
CA LEU A 540 13.94 7.53 13.11
C LEU A 540 14.34 8.43 14.29
N ILE A 541 15.39 9.23 14.14
CA ILE A 541 15.85 10.18 15.16
C ILE A 541 14.76 11.21 15.48
N LEU A 542 14.18 11.83 14.44
CA LEU A 542 13.12 12.83 14.57
C LEU A 542 11.84 12.24 15.17
N ALA A 543 11.45 11.04 14.75
CA ALA A 543 10.30 10.31 15.30
C ALA A 543 10.54 9.91 16.76
N GLY A 544 11.77 9.56 17.13
CA GLY A 544 12.16 9.28 18.52
C GLY A 544 12.04 10.52 19.40
N ALA A 545 12.54 11.66 18.92
CA ALA A 545 12.41 12.95 19.60
C ALA A 545 10.95 13.37 19.75
N LEU A 546 10.13 13.19 18.71
CA LEU A 546 8.70 13.46 18.75
C LEU A 546 7.98 12.58 19.80
N SER A 547 8.29 11.28 19.84
CA SER A 547 7.73 10.35 20.83
C SER A 547 8.04 10.78 22.26
N TRP A 548 9.27 11.24 22.52
CA TRP A 548 9.66 11.81 23.81
C TRP A 548 8.95 13.12 24.16
N ARG A 549 8.74 14.01 23.17
CA ARG A 549 7.96 15.25 23.37
C ARG A 549 6.51 14.93 23.72
N LEU A 550 5.90 13.98 23.01
CA LEU A 550 4.52 13.53 23.28
C LEU A 550 4.39 12.85 24.65
N ALA A 551 5.41 12.09 25.08
CA ALA A 551 5.46 11.53 26.42
C ALA A 551 5.47 12.62 27.51
N ARG A 552 6.30 13.67 27.34
CA ARG A 552 6.36 14.80 28.28
C ARG A 552 5.03 15.56 28.35
N PHE A 553 4.37 15.74 27.22
CA PHE A 553 3.06 16.39 27.14
C PHE A 553 1.96 15.55 27.83
N SER A 554 1.98 14.23 27.62
CA SER A 554 1.04 13.29 28.26
C SER A 554 1.19 13.23 29.78
N PHE A 555 2.41 13.41 30.29
CA PHE A 555 2.70 13.42 31.73
C PHE A 555 2.22 14.71 32.43
N ARG A 556 2.33 15.87 31.75
CA ARG A 556 1.92 17.18 32.31
C ARG A 556 0.41 17.39 32.34
N HIS A 557 -0.34 16.65 31.53
CA HIS A 557 -1.80 16.73 31.46
C HIS A 557 -2.41 15.33 31.58
N PRO A 558 -2.32 14.69 32.76
CA PRO A 558 -2.92 13.38 32.97
C PRO A 558 -4.43 13.45 32.69
N SER A 559 -4.88 12.56 31.80
CA SER A 559 -6.25 12.49 31.29
C SER A 559 -7.29 12.19 32.36
#